data_AF-A0A2P2M249-F1
#
_entry.id   AF-A0A2P2M249-F1
#
_cell.length_a   1.000
_cell.length_b   1.000
_cell.length_c   1.000
_cell.angle_alpha   90.00
_cell.angle_beta   90.00
_cell.angle_gamma   90.00
#
_symmetry.space_group_name_H-M   'P 1'
#
loop_
_entity.id
_entity.type
_entity.pdbx_description
1 polymer ?
#
loop_
_entity_poly.entity_id
_entity_poly.type
_entity_poly.pdbx_seq_one_letter_code
_entity_poly.pdbx_strand_id
1 'polypeptide(L)'
;MCHSTRASAVPVVPDSEGTESNPFSLDALAVFMYRVLQRVNHPGNLDKASPNAGYVLLMFYNLYDGKSRREFDSELIERFGSLVKMPLLKSDRSPLPDPVRSILEEGLSLYKLHTKRHGRLESTKGTYAKEWTKWEKQLRGILSANAEYLDSIQVPFEFAVKQVSEQLRSVAKGDYQTPITEKRKLGTIVFAAASLPVTEISIFLHKLGQINPKVESFLKDKDLEHNLRKAHVTLAHKRSHGVTAVASYGPFLSRELPVELTALLFTDKMAALEARLGCVDDEKVESRNEWPHVTIWTGEGVLPKEANMLQQLHSEGKATRVEVDPPATISGTVEFF
;
A
#
# COMPACT_ATOMS: atom_id res chain seq x y z
N MET A 1 0.63 -0.51 24.38
CA MET A 1 0.21 -0.05 25.72
C MET A 1 0.81 1.31 25.99
N CYS A 2 0.04 2.25 26.52
CA CYS A 2 0.59 3.47 27.08
C CYS A 2 1.22 3.13 28.44
N HIS A 3 2.55 3.21 28.54
CA HIS A 3 3.26 2.79 29.76
C HIS A 3 2.94 3.65 30.98
N SER A 4 2.57 4.92 30.79
CA SER A 4 2.21 5.84 31.88
C SER A 4 0.80 5.58 32.42
N THR A 5 -0.18 5.30 31.55
CA THR A 5 -1.58 5.10 31.96
C THR A 5 -1.99 3.63 32.09
N ARG A 6 -1.11 2.71 31.69
CA ARG A 6 -1.40 1.27 31.51
C ARG A 6 -2.59 0.99 30.58
N ALA A 7 -2.97 1.95 29.74
CA ALA A 7 -4.06 1.79 28.79
C ALA A 7 -3.62 1.00 27.55
N SER A 8 -4.49 0.10 27.08
CA SER A 8 -4.35 -0.60 25.80
C SER A 8 -5.32 -0.01 24.80
N ALA A 9 -4.83 0.35 23.61
CA ALA A 9 -5.68 0.69 22.48
C ALA A 9 -6.16 -0.61 21.83
N VAL A 10 -7.47 -0.79 21.75
CA VAL A 10 -8.08 -1.97 21.13
C VAL A 10 -8.94 -1.51 19.96
N PRO A 11 -8.57 -1.83 18.71
CA PRO A 11 -9.39 -1.49 17.55
C PRO A 11 -10.68 -2.30 17.58
N VAL A 12 -11.82 -1.61 17.45
CA VAL A 12 -13.13 -2.21 17.25
C VAL A 12 -13.56 -1.90 15.82
N VAL A 13 -13.70 -2.94 14.99
CA VAL A 13 -14.04 -2.78 13.58
C VAL A 13 -15.31 -3.56 13.23
N PRO A 14 -16.18 -3.04 12.34
CA PRO A 14 -17.33 -3.78 11.87
C PRO A 14 -16.93 -5.10 11.20
N ASP A 15 -17.67 -6.16 11.52
CA ASP A 15 -17.51 -7.42 10.84
C ASP A 15 -18.07 -7.34 9.42
N SER A 16 -17.30 -7.85 8.46
CA SER A 16 -17.59 -7.74 7.03
C SER A 16 -16.67 -8.68 6.27
N GLU A 17 -17.21 -9.30 5.24
CA GLU A 17 -16.47 -10.19 4.35
C GLU A 17 -15.43 -9.42 3.53
N GLY A 18 -15.73 -8.14 3.22
CA GLY A 18 -14.88 -7.32 2.36
C GLY A 18 -14.97 -7.75 0.90
N THR A 19 -13.97 -7.31 0.13
CA THR A 19 -13.70 -7.74 -1.23
C THR A 19 -12.19 -8.00 -1.38
N GLU A 20 -11.76 -8.42 -2.56
CA GLU A 20 -10.33 -8.54 -2.88
C GLU A 20 -9.55 -7.22 -2.74
N SER A 21 -10.24 -6.07 -2.84
CA SER A 21 -9.60 -4.75 -2.84
C SER A 21 -10.17 -3.77 -1.80
N ASN A 22 -11.07 -4.19 -0.92
CA ASN A 22 -11.58 -3.36 0.17
C ASN A 22 -11.91 -4.20 1.41
N PRO A 23 -11.63 -3.75 2.66
CA PRO A 23 -11.99 -4.51 3.85
C PRO A 23 -13.48 -4.52 4.17
N PHE A 24 -14.29 -3.70 3.47
CA PHE A 24 -15.74 -3.61 3.64
C PHE A 24 -16.47 -4.05 2.38
N SER A 25 -17.52 -4.85 2.54
CA SER A 25 -18.40 -5.27 1.44
C SER A 25 -19.35 -4.14 1.03
N LEU A 26 -19.99 -4.27 -0.14
CA LEU A 26 -21.03 -3.34 -0.56
C LEU A 26 -22.24 -3.36 0.39
N ASP A 27 -22.58 -4.52 0.95
CA ASP A 27 -23.60 -4.67 1.99
C ASP A 27 -23.30 -3.79 3.21
N ALA A 28 -22.05 -3.81 3.69
CA ALA A 28 -21.62 -2.98 4.81
C ALA A 28 -21.72 -1.48 4.46
N LEU A 29 -21.28 -1.10 3.25
CA LEU A 29 -21.41 0.26 2.75
C LEU A 29 -22.87 0.73 2.69
N ALA A 30 -23.77 -0.12 2.17
CA ALA A 30 -25.20 0.15 2.09
C ALA A 30 -25.79 0.41 3.48
N VAL A 31 -25.49 -0.45 4.45
CA VAL A 31 -25.95 -0.31 5.84
C VAL A 31 -25.40 0.95 6.50
N PHE A 32 -24.14 1.30 6.27
CA PHE A 32 -23.59 2.54 6.85
C PHE A 32 -24.24 3.79 6.27
N MET A 33 -24.40 3.86 4.95
CA MET A 33 -25.11 4.97 4.31
C MET A 33 -26.55 5.06 4.82
N TYR A 34 -27.27 3.94 4.86
CA TYR A 34 -28.63 3.88 5.38
C TYR A 34 -28.71 4.38 6.83
N ARG A 35 -27.87 3.87 7.73
CA ARG A 35 -27.81 4.30 9.13
C ARG A 35 -27.54 5.78 9.28
N VAL A 36 -26.67 6.35 8.46
CA VAL A 36 -26.37 7.80 8.48
C VAL A 36 -27.60 8.61 8.07
N LEU A 37 -28.31 8.16 7.03
CA LEU A 37 -29.53 8.79 6.55
C LEU A 37 -30.73 8.65 7.50
N GLN A 38 -30.65 7.81 8.53
CA GLN A 38 -31.65 7.73 9.60
C GLN A 38 -31.35 8.68 10.78
N ARG A 39 -30.14 9.22 10.87
CA ARG A 39 -29.74 10.09 11.99
C ARG A 39 -30.38 11.47 11.87
N VAL A 40 -30.50 12.13 13.02
CA VAL A 40 -30.94 13.53 13.14
C VAL A 40 -30.04 14.22 14.15
N ASN A 41 -29.58 15.44 13.84
CA ASN A 41 -28.75 16.28 14.72
C ASN A 41 -27.42 15.62 15.13
N HIS A 42 -26.76 14.93 14.19
CA HIS A 42 -25.48 14.28 14.48
C HIS A 42 -24.36 15.34 14.60
N PRO A 43 -23.49 15.30 15.62
CA PRO A 43 -22.34 16.19 15.71
C PRO A 43 -21.47 16.10 14.44
N GLY A 44 -21.19 17.25 13.80
CA GLY A 44 -20.49 17.30 12.52
C GLY A 44 -21.38 17.13 11.28
N ASN A 45 -22.71 17.18 11.45
CA ASN A 45 -23.72 17.26 10.37
C ASN A 45 -23.68 16.12 9.34
N LEU A 46 -23.14 14.94 9.71
CA LEU A 46 -23.23 13.73 8.89
C LEU A 46 -24.48 12.94 9.29
N ASP A 47 -25.62 13.43 8.82
CA ASP A 47 -26.94 12.86 9.07
C ASP A 47 -27.87 13.05 7.86
N LYS A 48 -29.18 12.80 8.04
CA LYS A 48 -30.17 12.91 6.97
C LYS A 48 -30.26 14.31 6.34
N ALA A 49 -29.91 15.38 7.06
CA ALA A 49 -29.95 16.75 6.57
C ALA A 49 -28.70 17.12 5.76
N SER A 50 -27.63 16.33 5.83
CA SER A 50 -26.43 16.52 5.02
C SER A 50 -26.76 16.45 3.53
N PRO A 51 -26.32 17.42 2.69
CA PRO A 51 -26.59 17.38 1.26
C PRO A 51 -25.69 16.40 0.49
N ASN A 52 -24.67 15.83 1.13
CA ASN A 52 -23.65 15.00 0.48
C ASN A 52 -23.18 13.82 1.36
N ALA A 53 -24.06 13.29 2.21
CA ALA A 53 -23.74 12.16 3.08
C ALA A 53 -23.18 10.97 2.30
N GLY A 54 -23.81 10.60 1.17
CA GLY A 54 -23.35 9.50 0.33
C GLY A 54 -21.91 9.68 -0.14
N TYR A 55 -21.56 10.88 -0.63
CA TYR A 55 -20.18 11.19 -1.04
C TYR A 55 -19.17 11.04 0.11
N VAL A 56 -19.51 11.56 1.29
CA VAL A 56 -18.63 11.44 2.47
C VAL A 56 -18.43 9.98 2.87
N LEU A 57 -19.46 9.15 2.79
CA LEU A 57 -19.35 7.72 3.08
C LEU A 57 -18.48 6.99 2.03
N LEU A 58 -18.58 7.39 0.75
CA LEU A 58 -17.67 6.90 -0.29
C LEU A 58 -16.22 7.33 -0.02
N MET A 59 -15.95 8.53 0.51
CA MET A 59 -14.60 8.92 0.91
C MET A 59 -14.03 7.97 1.97
N PHE A 60 -14.81 7.64 3.01
CA PHE A 60 -14.37 6.71 4.06
C PHE A 60 -14.16 5.29 3.53
N TYR A 61 -15.05 4.82 2.65
CA TYR A 61 -14.92 3.50 2.03
C TYR A 61 -13.64 3.40 1.17
N ASN A 62 -13.36 4.44 0.37
CA ASN A 62 -12.19 4.50 -0.51
C ASN A 62 -10.89 4.84 0.22
N LEU A 63 -10.92 5.19 1.52
CA LEU A 63 -9.70 5.32 2.34
C LEU A 63 -8.90 4.01 2.40
N TYR A 64 -9.60 2.88 2.26
CA TYR A 64 -9.04 1.54 2.32
C TYR A 64 -9.03 0.83 0.96
N ASP A 65 -9.16 1.58 -0.15
CA ASP A 65 -9.08 1.01 -1.49
C ASP A 65 -7.69 0.36 -1.74
N GLY A 66 -7.69 -0.80 -2.39
CA GLY A 66 -6.50 -1.61 -2.61
C GLY A 66 -6.05 -2.44 -1.40
N LYS A 67 -6.91 -2.65 -0.40
CA LYS A 67 -6.62 -3.47 0.78
C LYS A 67 -7.71 -4.50 1.02
N SER A 68 -7.35 -5.78 1.07
CA SER A 68 -8.30 -6.85 1.40
C SER A 68 -8.67 -6.84 2.89
N ARG A 69 -9.77 -7.53 3.23
CA ARG A 69 -10.18 -7.74 4.63
C ARG A 69 -9.08 -8.39 5.47
N ARG A 70 -8.42 -9.42 4.93
CA ARG A 70 -7.36 -10.16 5.62
C ARG A 70 -6.16 -9.26 5.95
N GLU A 71 -5.73 -8.42 5.00
CA GLU A 71 -4.62 -7.48 5.20
C GLU A 71 -4.97 -6.43 6.25
N PHE A 72 -6.15 -5.84 6.16
CA PHE A 72 -6.64 -4.86 7.13
C PHE A 72 -6.65 -5.43 8.56
N ASP A 73 -7.17 -6.64 8.73
CA ASP A 73 -7.23 -7.31 10.03
C ASP A 73 -5.85 -7.64 10.58
N SER A 74 -4.97 -8.14 9.70
CA SER A 74 -3.60 -8.49 10.06
C SER A 74 -2.80 -7.27 10.52
N GLU A 75 -2.91 -6.14 9.82
CA GLU A 75 -2.23 -4.89 10.22
C GLU A 75 -2.72 -4.36 11.58
N LEU A 76 -4.01 -4.46 11.86
CA LEU A 76 -4.57 -4.04 13.15
C LEU A 76 -4.10 -4.96 14.28
N ILE A 77 -4.12 -6.28 14.07
CA ILE A 77 -3.62 -7.25 15.05
C ILE A 77 -2.12 -7.05 15.28
N GLU A 78 -1.33 -6.86 14.23
CA GLU A 78 0.12 -6.62 14.33
C GLU A 78 0.41 -5.36 15.16
N ARG A 79 -0.35 -4.27 14.92
CA ARG A 79 -0.12 -2.98 15.57
C ARG A 79 -0.64 -2.92 17.02
N PHE A 80 -1.78 -3.56 17.29
CA PHE A 80 -2.49 -3.41 18.57
C PHE A 80 -2.50 -4.67 19.43
N GLY A 81 -2.00 -5.80 18.92
CA GLY A 81 -1.98 -7.10 19.58
C GLY A 81 -3.35 -7.78 19.71
N SER A 82 -4.43 -7.08 19.37
CA SER A 82 -5.81 -7.57 19.46
C SER A 82 -6.69 -6.84 18.45
N LEU A 83 -7.80 -7.47 18.07
CA LEU A 83 -8.79 -6.88 17.19
C LEU A 83 -10.18 -7.35 17.61
N VAL A 84 -11.06 -6.40 17.88
CA VAL A 84 -12.46 -6.70 18.23
C VAL A 84 -13.32 -6.54 16.99
N LYS A 85 -14.12 -7.56 16.71
CA LYS A 85 -15.07 -7.58 15.59
C LYS A 85 -16.46 -7.26 16.10
N MET A 86 -17.03 -6.16 15.62
CA MET A 86 -18.40 -5.77 15.91
C MET A 86 -19.33 -6.39 14.87
N PRO A 87 -20.20 -7.35 15.23
CA PRO A 87 -21.16 -7.91 14.30
C PRO A 87 -22.00 -6.81 13.63
N LEU A 88 -22.06 -6.84 12.30
CA LEU A 88 -22.77 -5.83 11.50
C LEU A 88 -23.90 -6.46 10.71
N LEU A 89 -23.59 -7.52 9.96
CA LEU A 89 -24.47 -8.19 9.02
C LEU A 89 -24.75 -9.61 9.50
N LYS A 90 -25.97 -10.09 9.29
CA LYS A 90 -26.32 -11.49 9.52
C LYS A 90 -25.65 -12.38 8.48
N SER A 91 -25.21 -13.57 8.89
CA SER A 91 -24.51 -14.52 8.03
C SER A 91 -25.43 -15.22 7.02
N ASP A 92 -26.71 -15.32 7.34
CA ASP A 92 -27.77 -15.96 6.54
C ASP A 92 -28.58 -14.97 5.69
N ARG A 93 -28.08 -13.74 5.55
CA ARG A 93 -28.77 -12.68 4.79
C ARG A 93 -28.91 -13.03 3.31
N SER A 94 -29.99 -12.54 2.70
CA SER A 94 -30.15 -12.58 1.25
C SER A 94 -29.22 -11.58 0.54
N PRO A 95 -28.86 -11.83 -0.73
CA PRO A 95 -27.99 -10.94 -1.50
C PRO A 95 -28.53 -9.51 -1.60
N LEU A 96 -27.61 -8.55 -1.77
CA LEU A 96 -27.94 -7.14 -1.94
C LEU A 96 -28.87 -6.94 -3.16
N PRO A 97 -30.05 -6.31 -3.00
CA PRO A 97 -30.99 -6.02 -4.08
C PRO A 97 -30.31 -5.24 -5.20
N ASP A 98 -30.62 -5.61 -6.45
CA ASP A 98 -29.99 -5.00 -7.63
C ASP A 98 -30.08 -3.46 -7.65
N PRO A 99 -31.22 -2.82 -7.32
CA PRO A 99 -31.27 -1.36 -7.28
C PRO A 99 -30.27 -0.75 -6.28
N VAL A 100 -30.08 -1.39 -5.12
CA VAL A 100 -29.14 -0.94 -4.08
C VAL A 100 -27.70 -1.15 -4.54
N ARG A 101 -27.41 -2.30 -5.16
CA ARG A 101 -26.07 -2.58 -5.71
C ARG A 101 -25.71 -1.58 -6.80
N SER A 102 -26.57 -1.39 -7.79
CA SER A 102 -26.32 -0.52 -8.94
C SER A 102 -26.07 0.93 -8.52
N ILE A 103 -26.82 1.47 -7.56
CA ILE A 103 -26.60 2.85 -7.11
C ILE A 103 -25.27 3.03 -6.37
N LEU A 104 -24.81 2.02 -5.62
CA LEU A 104 -23.50 2.05 -4.96
C LEU A 104 -22.36 1.97 -5.97
N GLU A 105 -22.48 1.09 -6.97
CA GLU A 105 -21.49 0.96 -8.06
C GLU A 105 -21.40 2.22 -8.93
N GLU A 106 -22.53 2.85 -9.24
CA GLU A 106 -22.59 4.16 -9.90
C GLU A 106 -21.84 5.22 -9.06
N GLY A 107 -22.09 5.24 -7.75
CA GLY A 107 -21.44 6.16 -6.81
C GLY A 107 -19.92 5.96 -6.75
N LEU A 108 -19.47 4.71 -6.66
CA LEU A 108 -18.04 4.37 -6.69
C LEU A 108 -17.38 4.78 -8.00
N SER A 109 -18.06 4.59 -9.13
CA SER A 109 -17.58 5.02 -10.45
C SER A 109 -17.47 6.53 -10.55
N LEU A 110 -18.50 7.26 -10.08
CA LEU A 110 -18.50 8.72 -10.02
C LEU A 110 -17.42 9.26 -9.08
N TYR A 111 -17.19 8.59 -7.94
CA TYR A 111 -16.12 8.91 -7.00
C TYR A 111 -14.74 8.83 -7.63
N LYS A 112 -14.46 7.73 -8.36
CA LYS A 112 -13.19 7.55 -9.07
C LYS A 112 -12.99 8.63 -10.13
N LEU A 113 -14.03 8.95 -10.90
CA LEU A 113 -13.98 10.00 -11.92
C LEU A 113 -13.69 11.38 -11.32
N HIS A 114 -14.40 11.72 -10.23
CA HIS A 114 -14.23 12.99 -9.52
C HIS A 114 -12.84 13.12 -8.92
N THR A 115 -12.37 12.09 -8.21
CA THR A 115 -11.07 12.10 -7.54
C THR A 115 -9.93 12.18 -8.56
N LYS A 116 -10.02 11.45 -9.69
CA LYS A 116 -9.02 11.51 -10.76
C LYS A 116 -8.87 12.92 -11.33
N ARG A 117 -9.97 13.67 -11.47
CA ARG A 117 -9.97 15.00 -12.07
C ARG A 117 -9.68 16.12 -11.10
N HIS A 118 -10.23 16.05 -9.90
CA HIS A 118 -10.27 17.17 -8.94
C HIS A 118 -9.55 16.87 -7.62
N GLY A 119 -8.99 15.68 -7.44
CA GLY A 119 -8.36 15.26 -6.18
C GLY A 119 -9.36 15.25 -5.03
N ARG A 120 -9.09 16.06 -4.00
CA ARG A 120 -9.89 16.14 -2.76
C ARG A 120 -10.97 17.23 -2.78
N LEU A 121 -11.31 17.76 -3.95
CA LEU A 121 -12.34 18.79 -4.06
C LEU A 121 -13.71 18.25 -3.58
N GLU A 122 -14.47 19.09 -2.88
CA GLU A 122 -15.83 18.75 -2.42
C GLU A 122 -16.77 18.38 -3.58
N SER A 123 -17.71 17.46 -3.33
CA SER A 123 -18.67 16.98 -4.33
C SER A 123 -19.64 18.05 -4.85
N THR A 124 -19.88 19.10 -4.07
CA THR A 124 -20.73 20.24 -4.48
C THR A 124 -20.00 21.21 -5.42
N LYS A 125 -18.72 20.97 -5.69
CA LYS A 125 -17.84 21.81 -6.52
C LYS A 125 -17.27 21.00 -7.69
N GLY A 126 -16.77 21.72 -8.68
CA GLY A 126 -16.15 21.12 -9.87
C GLY A 126 -17.15 20.64 -10.91
N THR A 127 -16.63 19.93 -11.91
CA THR A 127 -17.39 19.60 -13.13
C THR A 127 -18.51 18.58 -12.93
N TYR A 128 -18.49 17.82 -11.82
CA TYR A 128 -19.43 16.72 -11.55
C TYR A 128 -20.48 17.06 -10.47
N ALA A 129 -20.61 18.34 -10.09
CA ALA A 129 -21.49 18.75 -9.00
C ALA A 129 -22.98 18.42 -9.25
N LYS A 130 -23.43 18.49 -10.51
CA LYS A 130 -24.81 18.16 -10.89
C LYS A 130 -25.07 16.65 -10.79
N GLU A 131 -24.09 15.85 -11.23
CA GLU A 131 -24.09 14.39 -11.18
C GLU A 131 -24.11 13.92 -9.72
N TRP A 132 -23.30 14.53 -8.85
CA TRP A 132 -23.33 14.24 -7.41
C TRP A 132 -24.70 14.54 -6.79
N THR A 133 -25.28 15.70 -7.11
CA THR A 133 -26.60 16.09 -6.61
C THR A 133 -27.68 15.10 -7.06
N LYS A 134 -27.62 14.67 -8.33
CA LYS A 134 -28.54 13.68 -8.89
C LYS A 134 -28.36 12.32 -8.22
N TRP A 135 -27.13 11.84 -8.12
CA TRP A 135 -26.80 10.54 -7.52
C TRP A 135 -27.22 10.49 -6.05
N GLU A 136 -26.93 11.53 -5.25
CA GLU A 136 -27.32 11.59 -3.84
C GLU A 136 -28.83 11.50 -3.65
N LYS A 137 -29.61 12.18 -4.52
CA LYS A 137 -31.08 12.10 -4.50
C LYS A 137 -31.56 10.68 -4.82
N GLN A 138 -30.97 10.03 -5.82
CA GLN A 138 -31.33 8.66 -6.22
C GLN A 138 -30.95 7.64 -5.14
N LEU A 139 -29.75 7.75 -4.56
CA LEU A 139 -29.29 6.94 -3.44
C LEU A 139 -30.30 6.96 -2.29
N ARG A 140 -30.73 8.16 -1.86
CA ARG A 140 -31.70 8.31 -0.77
C ARG A 140 -33.02 7.63 -1.09
N GLY A 141 -33.54 7.84 -2.31
CA GLY A 141 -34.77 7.20 -2.76
C GLY A 141 -34.68 5.68 -2.77
N ILE A 142 -33.58 5.14 -3.29
CA ILE A 142 -33.36 3.69 -3.40
C ILE A 142 -33.17 3.05 -2.02
N LEU A 143 -32.33 3.63 -1.15
CA LEU A 143 -32.13 3.09 0.20
C LEU A 143 -33.42 3.15 1.02
N SER A 144 -34.23 4.21 0.86
CA SER A 144 -35.54 4.31 1.53
C SER A 144 -36.53 3.28 1.02
N ALA A 145 -36.58 3.05 -0.30
CA ALA A 145 -37.45 2.04 -0.92
C ALA A 145 -37.07 0.60 -0.55
N ASN A 146 -35.82 0.37 -0.11
CA ASN A 146 -35.31 -0.94 0.30
C ASN A 146 -35.06 -1.01 1.82
N ALA A 147 -35.71 -0.15 2.61
CA ALA A 147 -35.50 -0.07 4.05
C ALA A 147 -35.76 -1.40 4.77
N GLU A 148 -36.85 -2.10 4.43
CA GLU A 148 -37.19 -3.40 5.04
C GLU A 148 -36.08 -4.44 4.85
N TYR A 149 -35.52 -4.53 3.64
CA TYR A 149 -34.36 -5.38 3.37
C TYR A 149 -33.16 -4.94 4.22
N LEU A 150 -32.80 -3.66 4.18
CA LEU A 150 -31.62 -3.13 4.88
C LEU A 150 -31.73 -3.33 6.40
N ASP A 151 -32.92 -3.21 6.98
CA ASP A 151 -33.17 -3.50 8.39
C ASP A 151 -33.06 -5.00 8.68
N SER A 152 -33.57 -5.85 7.77
CA SER A 152 -33.59 -7.31 7.97
C SER A 152 -32.20 -7.95 8.04
N ILE A 153 -31.22 -7.41 7.30
CA ILE A 153 -29.86 -7.98 7.20
C ILE A 153 -28.93 -7.55 8.33
N GLN A 154 -29.31 -6.56 9.12
CA GLN A 154 -28.49 -6.02 10.19
C GLN A 154 -28.54 -6.88 11.45
N VAL A 155 -27.41 -6.99 12.13
CA VAL A 155 -27.38 -7.56 13.48
C VAL A 155 -27.98 -6.54 14.47
N PRO A 156 -28.87 -6.96 15.39
CA PRO A 156 -29.43 -6.08 16.41
C PRO A 156 -28.35 -5.38 17.25
N PHE A 157 -28.56 -4.09 17.53
CA PHE A 157 -27.55 -3.26 18.21
C PHE A 157 -27.16 -3.82 19.58
N GLU A 158 -28.13 -4.22 20.40
CA GLU A 158 -27.87 -4.77 21.73
C GLU A 158 -27.02 -6.05 21.68
N PHE A 159 -27.24 -6.90 20.67
CA PHE A 159 -26.44 -8.09 20.46
C PHE A 159 -25.01 -7.73 20.08
N ALA A 160 -24.82 -6.76 19.16
CA ALA A 160 -23.49 -6.30 18.77
C ALA A 160 -22.71 -5.70 19.96
N VAL A 161 -23.38 -4.90 20.81
CA VAL A 161 -22.79 -4.32 22.03
C VAL A 161 -22.37 -5.41 23.01
N LYS A 162 -23.22 -6.43 23.22
CA LYS A 162 -22.91 -7.57 24.08
C LYS A 162 -21.67 -8.32 23.58
N GLN A 163 -21.62 -8.66 22.29
CA GLN A 163 -20.51 -9.35 21.66
C GLN A 163 -19.19 -8.57 21.75
N VAL A 164 -19.22 -7.26 21.45
CA VAL A 164 -18.05 -6.38 21.57
C VAL A 164 -17.58 -6.30 23.03
N SER A 165 -18.51 -6.19 23.98
CA SER A 165 -18.18 -6.14 25.41
C SER A 165 -17.53 -7.44 25.91
N GLU A 166 -18.00 -8.59 25.46
CA GLU A 166 -17.43 -9.90 25.79
C GLU A 166 -16.00 -10.05 25.22
N GLN A 167 -15.80 -9.67 23.95
CA GLN A 167 -14.48 -9.67 23.31
C GLN A 167 -13.50 -8.71 24.04
N LEU A 168 -13.94 -7.50 24.38
CA LEU A 168 -13.12 -6.54 25.13
C LEU A 168 -12.74 -7.06 26.52
N ARG A 169 -13.65 -7.77 27.22
CA ARG A 169 -13.33 -8.42 28.49
C ARG A 169 -12.28 -9.53 28.33
N SER A 170 -12.36 -10.31 27.24
CA SER A 170 -11.36 -11.33 26.92
C SER A 170 -9.98 -10.71 26.67
N VAL A 171 -9.92 -9.64 25.88
CA VAL A 171 -8.68 -8.87 25.65
C VAL A 171 -8.13 -8.32 26.97
N ALA A 172 -8.97 -7.76 27.83
CA ALA A 172 -8.55 -7.20 29.12
C ALA A 172 -7.99 -8.25 30.09
N LYS A 173 -8.47 -9.50 30.02
CA LYS A 173 -7.98 -10.63 30.83
C LYS A 173 -6.70 -11.27 30.28
N GLY A 174 -6.34 -10.99 29.01
CA GLY A 174 -5.26 -11.67 28.32
C GLY A 174 -5.66 -13.02 27.69
N ASP A 175 -6.96 -13.35 27.68
CA ASP A 175 -7.51 -14.60 27.15
C ASP A 175 -7.74 -14.53 25.63
N TYR A 176 -7.40 -13.41 24.99
CA TYR A 176 -7.57 -13.20 23.56
C TYR A 176 -6.56 -14.03 22.77
N GLN A 177 -7.03 -15.11 22.14
CA GLN A 177 -6.27 -15.81 21.13
C GLN A 177 -6.32 -15.03 19.82
N THR A 178 -5.20 -14.44 19.42
CA THR A 178 -5.03 -13.95 18.05
C THR A 178 -5.27 -15.12 17.08
N PRO A 179 -6.19 -14.99 16.11
CA PRO A 179 -6.28 -15.96 15.02
C PRO A 179 -4.87 -16.15 14.47
N ILE A 180 -4.44 -17.39 14.31
CA ILE A 180 -3.11 -17.73 13.77
C ILE A 180 -3.11 -17.32 12.30
N THR A 181 -2.98 -16.03 12.02
CA THR A 181 -2.41 -15.56 10.78
C THR A 181 -0.94 -15.93 10.89
N GLU A 182 -0.48 -16.83 10.02
CA GLU A 182 0.94 -16.96 9.73
C GLU A 182 1.56 -15.56 9.76
N LYS A 183 2.63 -15.39 10.53
CA LYS A 183 3.44 -14.16 10.55
C LYS A 183 4.01 -13.92 9.15
N ARG A 184 3.19 -13.50 8.19
CA ARG A 184 3.66 -12.86 6.97
C ARG A 184 3.89 -11.41 7.35
N LYS A 185 5.18 -11.08 7.50
CA LYS A 185 5.73 -9.74 7.80
C LYS A 185 5.41 -8.71 6.69
N LEU A 186 4.20 -8.67 6.15
CA LEU A 186 3.83 -7.76 5.06
C LEU A 186 3.69 -6.30 5.55
N GLY A 187 3.37 -6.08 6.84
CA GLY A 187 3.24 -4.74 7.43
C GLY A 187 4.54 -3.94 7.47
N THR A 188 5.69 -4.62 7.62
CA THR A 188 7.03 -4.02 7.64
C THR A 188 7.67 -3.81 6.27
N ILE A 189 7.10 -4.34 5.18
CA ILE A 189 7.76 -4.25 3.87
C ILE A 189 7.63 -2.83 3.31
N VAL A 190 8.76 -2.16 3.24
CA VAL A 190 8.98 -0.85 2.65
C VAL A 190 9.21 -0.97 1.15
N PHE A 191 9.94 -1.98 0.69
CA PHE A 191 10.22 -2.19 -0.73
C PHE A 191 10.56 -3.65 -1.08
N ALA A 192 10.41 -3.98 -2.36
CA ALA A 192 10.90 -5.21 -2.97
C ALA A 192 12.19 -4.91 -3.74
N ALA A 193 13.20 -5.77 -3.62
CA ALA A 193 14.47 -5.61 -4.32
C ALA A 193 15.13 -6.94 -4.66
N ALA A 194 15.99 -6.94 -5.67
CA ALA A 194 16.96 -8.01 -5.88
C ALA A 194 18.21 -7.70 -5.05
N SER A 195 18.43 -8.46 -3.99
CA SER A 195 19.58 -8.38 -3.09
C SER A 195 20.79 -9.01 -3.75
N LEU A 196 21.89 -8.26 -3.89
CA LEU A 196 23.10 -8.71 -4.58
C LEU A 196 24.23 -8.96 -3.58
N PRO A 197 25.07 -9.99 -3.78
CA PRO A 197 26.23 -10.23 -2.95
C PRO A 197 27.22 -9.06 -3.00
N VAL A 198 27.42 -8.39 -1.86
CA VAL A 198 28.35 -7.26 -1.74
C VAL A 198 29.77 -7.66 -2.18
N THR A 199 30.19 -8.87 -1.86
CA THR A 199 31.50 -9.41 -2.25
C THR A 199 31.68 -9.43 -3.77
N GLU A 200 30.66 -9.86 -4.52
CA GLU A 200 30.72 -9.89 -5.99
C GLU A 200 30.71 -8.48 -6.58
N ILE A 201 29.91 -7.56 -6.01
CA ILE A 201 29.91 -6.15 -6.41
C ILE A 201 31.28 -5.50 -6.17
N SER A 202 31.89 -5.74 -5.00
CA SER A 202 33.21 -5.21 -4.68
C SER A 202 34.30 -5.76 -5.60
N ILE A 203 34.29 -7.07 -5.88
CA ILE A 203 35.21 -7.70 -6.85
C ILE A 203 35.02 -7.09 -8.24
N PHE A 204 33.77 -6.89 -8.67
CA PHE A 204 33.45 -6.27 -9.95
C PHE A 204 33.98 -4.83 -10.04
N LEU A 205 33.72 -4.00 -9.03
CA LEU A 205 34.20 -2.60 -9.00
C LEU A 205 35.72 -2.51 -8.99
N HIS A 206 36.41 -3.40 -8.27
CA HIS A 206 37.86 -3.47 -8.27
C HIS A 206 38.41 -3.81 -9.65
N LYS A 207 37.86 -4.82 -10.34
CA LYS A 207 38.23 -5.16 -11.72
C LYS A 207 37.95 -4.00 -12.68
N LEU A 208 36.83 -3.32 -12.53
CA LEU A 208 36.48 -2.17 -13.35
C LEU A 208 37.46 -1.00 -13.14
N GLY A 209 37.91 -0.78 -11.91
CA GLY A 209 38.96 0.19 -11.58
C GLY A 209 40.28 -0.13 -12.27
N GLN A 210 40.72 -1.39 -12.28
CA GLN A 210 41.96 -1.82 -12.94
C GLN A 210 41.97 -1.54 -14.45
N ILE A 211 40.80 -1.51 -15.09
CA ILE A 211 40.65 -1.32 -16.54
C ILE A 211 40.35 0.15 -16.86
N ASN A 212 39.77 0.92 -15.93
CA ASN A 212 39.38 2.30 -16.15
C ASN A 212 39.97 3.25 -15.08
N PRO A 213 40.99 4.07 -15.43
CA PRO A 213 41.65 4.98 -14.50
C PRO A 213 40.72 6.00 -13.84
N LYS A 214 39.60 6.39 -14.49
CA LYS A 214 38.62 7.30 -13.88
C LYS A 214 37.86 6.62 -12.74
N VAL A 215 37.54 5.33 -12.91
CA VAL A 215 36.90 4.53 -11.87
C VAL A 215 37.86 4.29 -10.73
N GLU A 216 39.11 3.90 -11.00
CA GLU A 216 40.15 3.73 -9.98
C GLU A 216 40.32 5.01 -9.14
N SER A 217 40.45 6.16 -9.81
CA SER A 217 40.59 7.47 -9.16
C SER A 217 39.39 7.81 -8.29
N PHE A 218 38.17 7.54 -8.78
CA PHE A 218 36.93 7.80 -8.03
C PHE A 218 36.79 6.92 -6.79
N LEU A 219 37.17 5.64 -6.86
CA LEU A 219 36.98 4.67 -5.78
C LEU A 219 38.00 4.79 -4.64
N LYS A 220 39.19 5.32 -4.93
CA LYS A 220 40.37 5.28 -4.04
C LYS A 220 40.13 5.84 -2.63
N ASP A 221 39.29 6.84 -2.48
CA ASP A 221 39.02 7.57 -1.22
C ASP A 221 37.64 7.27 -0.63
N LYS A 222 36.90 6.29 -1.17
CA LYS A 222 35.49 6.05 -0.83
C LYS A 222 35.28 4.94 0.20
N ASP A 223 36.34 4.23 0.58
CA ASP A 223 36.34 3.13 1.56
C ASP A 223 35.12 2.20 1.40
N LEU A 224 35.01 1.60 0.21
CA LEU A 224 33.85 0.77 -0.14
C LEU A 224 33.69 -0.43 0.78
N GLU A 225 34.78 -0.99 1.31
CA GLU A 225 34.72 -2.14 2.22
C GLU A 225 33.90 -1.85 3.48
N HIS A 226 34.00 -0.62 4.02
CA HIS A 226 33.25 -0.22 5.21
C HIS A 226 31.87 0.38 4.87
N ASN A 227 31.77 1.05 3.72
CA ASN A 227 30.58 1.83 3.33
C ASN A 227 29.53 1.01 2.56
N LEU A 228 29.94 0.07 1.70
CA LEU A 228 29.02 -0.76 0.92
C LEU A 228 28.59 -2.00 1.73
N ARG A 229 27.65 -1.81 2.66
CA ARG A 229 27.16 -2.93 3.50
C ARG A 229 26.05 -3.75 2.88
N LYS A 230 25.35 -3.19 1.90
CA LYS A 230 24.23 -3.80 1.19
C LYS A 230 24.25 -3.34 -0.26
N ALA A 231 24.04 -4.25 -1.19
CA ALA A 231 23.86 -3.96 -2.60
C ALA A 231 22.52 -4.55 -3.03
N HIS A 232 21.67 -3.76 -3.68
CA HIS A 232 20.40 -4.25 -4.18
C HIS A 232 19.90 -3.40 -5.35
N VAL A 233 19.12 -4.00 -6.24
CA VAL A 233 18.31 -3.29 -7.24
C VAL A 233 16.89 -3.18 -6.72
N THR A 234 16.41 -1.96 -6.49
CA THR A 234 15.02 -1.77 -6.06
C THR A 234 14.05 -2.11 -7.21
N LEU A 235 13.13 -3.03 -6.96
CA LEU A 235 12.07 -3.45 -7.90
C LEU A 235 10.83 -2.57 -7.73
N ALA A 236 10.37 -2.38 -6.50
CA ALA A 236 9.31 -1.42 -6.20
C ALA A 236 9.38 -0.93 -4.76
N HIS A 237 9.04 0.35 -4.55
CA HIS A 237 9.00 0.96 -3.23
C HIS A 237 7.57 1.34 -2.86
N LYS A 238 7.11 0.99 -1.66
CA LYS A 238 5.73 1.20 -1.16
C LYS A 238 5.27 2.64 -1.28
N ARG A 239 6.15 3.60 -0.96
CA ARG A 239 5.86 5.04 -1.04
C ARG A 239 5.67 5.55 -2.47
N SER A 240 6.36 4.97 -3.45
CA SER A 240 6.37 5.45 -4.83
C SER A 240 5.35 4.70 -5.70
N HIS A 241 5.19 3.40 -5.47
CA HIS A 241 4.43 2.51 -6.35
C HIS A 241 3.20 1.86 -5.66
N GLY A 242 3.04 2.05 -4.36
CA GLY A 242 1.96 1.45 -3.58
C GLY A 242 2.24 0.02 -3.11
N VAL A 243 1.41 -0.47 -2.18
CA VAL A 243 1.56 -1.80 -1.56
C VAL A 243 1.37 -2.92 -2.58
N THR A 244 0.37 -2.79 -3.47
CA THR A 244 0.09 -3.79 -4.51
C THR A 244 1.28 -4.01 -5.45
N ALA A 245 1.99 -2.94 -5.82
CA ALA A 245 3.17 -3.04 -6.68
C ALA A 245 4.36 -3.71 -5.98
N VAL A 246 4.49 -3.57 -4.66
CA VAL A 246 5.50 -4.31 -3.88
C VAL A 246 5.10 -5.78 -3.77
N ALA A 247 3.83 -6.04 -3.46
CA ALA A 247 3.29 -7.39 -3.29
C ALA A 247 3.31 -8.21 -4.60
N SER A 248 3.25 -7.56 -5.77
CA SER A 248 3.29 -8.27 -7.06
C SER A 248 4.59 -9.04 -7.30
N TYR A 249 5.65 -8.77 -6.54
CA TYR A 249 6.90 -9.56 -6.60
C TYR A 249 6.90 -10.79 -5.68
N GLY A 250 5.79 -11.04 -4.97
CA GLY A 250 5.62 -12.21 -4.12
C GLY A 250 5.90 -13.56 -4.80
N PRO A 251 5.49 -13.78 -6.07
CA PRO A 251 5.81 -15.01 -6.81
C PRO A 251 7.31 -15.27 -6.99
N PHE A 252 8.14 -14.21 -6.99
CA PHE A 252 9.59 -14.31 -7.17
C PHE A 252 10.35 -14.33 -5.84
N LEU A 253 9.69 -14.25 -4.69
CA LEU A 253 10.35 -14.12 -3.40
C LEU A 253 11.30 -15.30 -3.11
N SER A 254 12.50 -14.99 -2.60
CA SER A 254 13.59 -15.94 -2.33
C SER A 254 14.11 -16.69 -3.56
N ARG A 255 13.79 -16.21 -4.76
CA ARG A 255 14.31 -16.77 -6.01
C ARG A 255 15.50 -15.99 -6.52
N GLU A 256 16.41 -16.71 -7.18
CA GLU A 256 17.53 -16.11 -7.87
C GLU A 256 17.07 -15.39 -9.14
N LEU A 257 17.53 -14.16 -9.30
CA LEU A 257 17.28 -13.28 -10.42
C LEU A 257 18.63 -12.82 -10.98
N PRO A 258 18.97 -13.18 -12.22
CA PRO A 258 20.14 -12.64 -12.89
C PRO A 258 20.01 -11.12 -13.06
N VAL A 259 21.07 -10.38 -12.70
CA VAL A 259 21.15 -8.92 -12.85
C VAL A 259 22.37 -8.58 -13.69
N GLU A 260 22.15 -8.02 -14.87
CA GLU A 260 23.20 -7.53 -15.76
C GLU A 260 23.57 -6.09 -15.40
N LEU A 261 24.85 -5.85 -15.17
CA LEU A 261 25.43 -4.54 -14.90
C LEU A 261 25.99 -3.97 -16.19
N THR A 262 25.43 -2.85 -16.65
CA THR A 262 25.73 -2.29 -17.98
C THR A 262 26.58 -1.02 -17.95
N ALA A 263 26.53 -0.26 -16.87
CA ALA A 263 27.34 0.95 -16.72
C ALA A 263 27.52 1.36 -15.27
N LEU A 264 28.63 2.03 -14.96
CA LEU A 264 28.83 2.76 -13.71
C LEU A 264 28.64 4.26 -13.97
N LEU A 265 27.73 4.88 -13.20
CA LEU A 265 27.54 6.33 -13.22
C LEU A 265 27.96 6.91 -11.87
N PHE A 266 28.70 8.02 -11.89
CA PHE A 266 29.14 8.69 -10.68
C PHE A 266 29.35 10.20 -10.82
N THR A 267 29.22 10.89 -9.69
CA THR A 267 29.64 12.27 -9.44
C THR A 267 30.60 12.29 -8.24
N ASP A 268 31.02 13.47 -7.82
CA ASP A 268 31.73 13.67 -6.55
C ASP A 268 30.87 13.29 -5.31
N LYS A 269 29.54 13.18 -5.46
CA LYS A 269 28.58 13.00 -4.36
C LYS A 269 27.92 11.64 -4.30
N MET A 270 27.86 10.89 -5.39
CA MET A 270 27.16 9.61 -5.43
C MET A 270 27.63 8.74 -6.59
N ALA A 271 27.44 7.43 -6.47
CA ALA A 271 27.69 6.47 -7.53
C ALA A 271 26.65 5.34 -7.53
N ALA A 272 26.29 4.88 -8.72
CA ALA A 272 25.40 3.74 -8.92
C ALA A 272 25.74 2.95 -10.18
N LEU A 273 25.53 1.64 -10.13
CA LEU A 273 25.60 0.75 -11.28
C LEU A 273 24.22 0.64 -11.93
N GLU A 274 24.14 0.92 -13.23
CA GLU A 274 22.96 0.65 -14.03
C GLU A 274 22.76 -0.87 -14.16
N ALA A 275 21.51 -1.30 -13.98
CA ALA A 275 21.14 -2.71 -13.95
C ALA A 275 20.04 -3.03 -14.95
N ARG A 276 20.13 -4.19 -15.59
CA ARG A 276 19.04 -4.84 -16.33
C ARG A 276 18.69 -6.16 -15.65
N LEU A 277 17.40 -6.39 -15.45
CA LEU A 277 16.89 -7.55 -14.75
C LEU A 277 16.57 -8.67 -15.76
N GLY A 278 16.95 -9.89 -15.42
CA GLY A 278 16.68 -11.09 -16.21
C GLY A 278 15.30 -11.69 -15.95
N CYS A 279 15.21 -13.01 -16.14
CA CYS A 279 13.99 -13.79 -15.93
C CYS A 279 14.12 -14.75 -14.74
N VAL A 280 12.98 -15.10 -14.15
CA VAL A 280 12.81 -16.19 -13.18
C VAL A 280 11.81 -17.17 -13.79
N ASP A 281 12.20 -18.42 -14.03
CA ASP A 281 11.37 -19.43 -14.70
C ASP A 281 10.72 -18.93 -16.00
N ASP A 282 11.53 -18.33 -16.87
CA ASP A 282 11.10 -17.72 -18.13
C ASP A 282 10.15 -16.51 -18.01
N GLU A 283 9.80 -16.09 -16.78
CA GLU A 283 9.05 -14.86 -16.53
C GLU A 283 10.01 -13.68 -16.33
N LYS A 284 9.89 -12.67 -17.20
CA LYS A 284 10.71 -11.46 -17.15
C LYS A 284 10.37 -10.63 -15.91
N VAL A 285 11.36 -10.34 -15.07
CA VAL A 285 11.17 -9.47 -13.90
C VAL A 285 11.50 -8.04 -14.30
N GLU A 286 10.54 -7.13 -14.15
CA GLU A 286 10.74 -5.71 -14.43
C GLU A 286 10.71 -4.89 -13.15
N SER A 287 11.59 -3.88 -13.04
CA SER A 287 11.50 -2.87 -11.98
C SER A 287 10.43 -1.85 -12.35
N ARG A 288 9.74 -1.33 -11.34
CA ARG A 288 8.85 -0.16 -11.48
C ARG A 288 9.61 1.16 -11.55
N ASN A 289 10.89 1.18 -11.21
CA ASN A 289 11.72 2.36 -11.41
C ASN A 289 12.09 2.48 -12.89
N GLU A 290 12.01 3.70 -13.45
CA GLU A 290 12.40 3.98 -14.84
C GLU A 290 13.87 3.64 -15.11
N TRP A 291 14.71 3.82 -14.09
CA TRP A 291 16.14 3.51 -14.16
C TRP A 291 16.54 2.54 -13.03
N PRO A 292 16.52 1.22 -13.29
CA PRO A 292 16.96 0.22 -12.32
C PRO A 292 18.47 0.33 -12.11
N HIS A 293 18.88 0.43 -10.85
CA HIS A 293 20.29 0.61 -10.49
C HIS A 293 20.60 0.05 -9.10
N VAL A 294 21.88 -0.15 -8.84
CA VAL A 294 22.46 -0.47 -7.53
C VAL A 294 23.20 0.76 -7.03
N THR A 295 22.77 1.38 -5.93
CA THR A 295 23.54 2.46 -5.30
C THR A 295 24.82 1.88 -4.68
N ILE A 296 25.97 2.41 -5.08
CA ILE A 296 27.29 1.94 -4.64
C ILE A 296 27.82 2.81 -3.50
N TRP A 297 27.66 4.13 -3.62
CA TRP A 297 28.18 5.07 -2.64
C TRP A 297 27.40 6.37 -2.67
N THR A 298 27.31 7.02 -1.51
CA THR A 298 26.78 8.38 -1.33
C THR A 298 27.67 9.13 -0.37
N GLY A 299 27.97 10.39 -0.67
CA GLY A 299 28.67 11.30 0.22
C GLY A 299 27.86 11.64 1.47
N GLU A 300 28.53 12.26 2.43
CA GLU A 300 27.91 12.66 3.69
C GLU A 300 26.70 13.58 3.44
N GLY A 301 25.56 13.26 4.07
CA GLY A 301 24.30 14.00 3.92
C GLY A 301 23.50 13.72 2.63
N VAL A 302 24.03 12.92 1.70
CA VAL A 302 23.33 12.55 0.46
C VAL A 302 22.51 11.28 0.69
N LEU A 303 21.21 11.32 0.36
CA LEU A 303 20.36 10.15 0.52
C LEU A 303 20.50 9.20 -0.68
N PRO A 304 20.47 7.86 -0.49
CA PRO A 304 20.55 6.90 -1.60
C PRO A 304 19.53 7.11 -2.71
N LYS A 305 18.34 7.61 -2.37
CA LYS A 305 17.28 7.94 -3.33
C LYS A 305 17.71 8.98 -4.39
N GLU A 306 18.71 9.82 -4.09
CA GLU A 306 19.20 10.85 -5.01
C GLU A 306 19.98 10.25 -6.17
N ALA A 307 20.47 9.01 -6.03
CA ALA A 307 21.12 8.28 -7.12
C ALA A 307 20.22 8.15 -8.36
N ASN A 308 18.88 8.15 -8.20
CA ASN A 308 17.94 8.19 -9.33
C ASN A 308 18.19 9.34 -10.32
N MET A 309 18.82 10.44 -9.88
CA MET A 309 19.10 11.60 -10.73
C MET A 309 20.37 11.43 -11.59
N LEU A 310 21.17 10.38 -11.40
CA LEU A 310 22.45 10.21 -12.09
C LEU A 310 22.32 10.18 -13.62
N GLN A 311 21.26 9.58 -14.16
CA GLN A 311 20.97 9.62 -15.59
C GLN A 311 20.75 11.04 -16.12
N GLN A 312 19.94 11.82 -15.40
CA GLN A 312 19.70 13.23 -15.75
C GLN A 312 21.00 14.02 -15.64
N LEU A 313 21.76 13.87 -14.55
CA LEU A 313 23.04 14.55 -14.36
C LEU A 313 24.04 14.20 -15.45
N HIS A 314 24.03 12.95 -15.95
CA HIS A 314 24.86 12.57 -17.09
C HIS A 314 24.43 13.29 -18.37
N SER A 315 23.13 13.37 -18.65
CA SER A 315 22.61 14.12 -19.80
C SER A 315 22.93 15.62 -19.76
N GLU A 316 23.09 16.17 -18.54
CA GLU A 316 23.52 17.55 -18.30
C GLU A 316 25.06 17.73 -18.30
N GLY A 317 25.84 16.66 -18.53
CA GLY A 317 27.31 16.69 -18.50
C GLY A 317 27.92 16.79 -17.10
N LYS A 318 27.12 16.56 -16.04
CA LYS A 318 27.52 16.67 -14.62
C LYS A 318 27.86 15.35 -13.96
N ALA A 319 27.60 14.22 -14.62
CA ALA A 319 27.99 12.89 -14.15
C ALA A 319 28.84 12.16 -15.19
N THR A 320 29.80 11.37 -14.70
CA THR A 320 30.61 10.47 -15.52
C THR A 320 29.86 9.16 -15.70
N ARG A 321 29.81 8.65 -16.92
CA ARG A 321 29.31 7.31 -17.26
C ARG A 321 30.46 6.48 -17.82
N VAL A 322 30.61 5.26 -17.31
CA VAL A 322 31.58 4.27 -17.78
C VAL A 322 30.78 3.03 -18.18
N GLU A 323 30.76 2.71 -19.47
CA GLU A 323 30.11 1.51 -19.98
C GLU A 323 30.85 0.25 -19.53
N VAL A 324 30.09 -0.83 -19.35
CA VAL A 324 30.57 -2.17 -19.03
C VAL A 324 30.29 -3.05 -20.25
N ASP A 325 31.33 -3.33 -21.02
CA ASP A 325 31.24 -4.14 -22.25
C ASP A 325 32.31 -5.25 -22.24
N PRO A 326 31.91 -6.54 -22.24
CA PRO A 326 30.52 -7.02 -22.19
C PRO A 326 29.87 -6.74 -20.82
N PRO A 327 28.51 -6.63 -20.75
CA PRO A 327 27.80 -6.54 -19.48
C PRO A 327 28.17 -7.68 -18.54
N ALA A 328 28.28 -7.37 -17.24
CA ALA A 328 28.60 -8.36 -16.23
C ALA A 328 27.33 -8.82 -15.51
N THR A 329 27.11 -10.13 -15.40
CA THR A 329 25.93 -10.68 -14.72
C THR A 329 26.29 -11.12 -13.30
N ILE A 330 25.50 -10.66 -12.32
CA ILE A 330 25.55 -11.10 -10.92
C ILE A 330 24.17 -11.62 -10.55
N SER A 331 24.10 -12.80 -9.92
CA SER A 331 22.83 -13.37 -9.46
C SER A 331 22.43 -12.72 -8.13
N GLY A 332 21.25 -12.13 -8.09
CA GLY A 332 20.65 -11.61 -6.86
C GLY A 332 19.50 -12.47 -6.36
N THR A 333 19.11 -12.33 -5.11
CA THR A 333 17.91 -12.97 -4.56
C THR A 333 16.81 -11.93 -4.38
N VAL A 334 15.60 -12.20 -4.88
CA VAL A 334 14.46 -11.30 -4.67
C VAL A 334 14.02 -11.36 -3.21
N GLU A 335 14.02 -10.22 -2.54
CA GLU A 335 13.71 -10.07 -1.12
C GLU A 335 12.76 -8.90 -0.87
N PHE A 336 12.08 -8.96 0.27
CA PHE A 336 11.26 -7.89 0.81
C PHE A 336 11.96 -7.27 2.03
N PHE A 337 12.05 -5.95 2.04
CA PHE A 337 12.78 -5.16 3.03
C PHE A 337 11.88 -4.25 3.85
#